data_AF-A0A1J5EX02-F1
#
_entry.id   AF-A0A1J5EX02-F1
#
_cell.length_a   1.000
_cell.length_b   1.000
_cell.length_c   1.000
_cell.angle_alpha   90.00
_cell.angle_beta   90.00
_cell.angle_gamma   90.00
#
_symmetry.space_group_name_H-M   'P 1'
#
loop_
_entity.id
_entity.type
_entity.pdbx_description
1 polymer ?
#
loop_
_entity_poly.entity_id
_entity_poly.type
_entity_poly.pdbx_seq_one_letter_code
_entity_poly.pdbx_strand_id
1 'polypeptide(L)'
;MNGAGFCPDCSVSIGGKTIIPLDYSDTELVFMAPADIGDYTFTINCGGESSAVLKLFVVDLTEIPIYIPQEKNKETFRDMLLGLMPRGFGWFKGILGNWAKLFSGFAVVFLYIYELFLSLFREGSASHTSSFDLWEQELGLPRNGLTFTSAADRRSEIYRVECRKGGATIPYLESIATLFGVESKVYEYWKDPDSFPAWVAALGTDALMYWSVMLTVPASEMTVFNCNSECDDYLRYWWNEPLESALLAIKPSHTMMIFIYNLVNNVYNVVASSDGSVVAGDSGEVYIYG
;
A
#
# COMPACT_ATOMS: atom_id res chain seq x y z
N MET A 1 22.65 -27.03 5.83
CA MET A 1 21.43 -26.42 5.28
C MET A 1 20.39 -26.48 6.39
N ASN A 2 20.44 -25.51 7.30
CA ASN A 2 19.50 -25.42 8.41
C ASN A 2 18.35 -24.54 7.94
N GLY A 3 17.17 -25.14 7.78
CA GLY A 3 15.93 -24.43 7.48
C GLY A 3 15.48 -23.64 8.70
N ALA A 4 15.93 -22.40 8.80
CA ALA A 4 15.30 -21.40 9.65
C ALA A 4 14.37 -20.58 8.75
N GLY A 5 13.06 -20.83 8.87
CA GLY A 5 12.06 -19.90 8.35
C GLY A 5 12.18 -18.53 9.02
N PHE A 6 11.51 -17.52 8.47
CA PHE A 6 11.45 -16.22 9.13
C PHE A 6 10.73 -16.37 10.48
N CYS A 7 11.29 -15.79 11.54
CA CYS A 7 10.80 -15.89 12.91
C CYS A 7 10.41 -14.49 13.45
N PRO A 8 9.67 -14.41 14.57
CA PRO A 8 9.28 -13.12 15.15
C PRO A 8 10.46 -12.24 15.56
N ASP A 9 11.64 -12.82 15.78
CA ASP A 9 12.87 -12.11 16.12
C ASP A 9 13.60 -11.55 14.88
N CYS A 10 13.04 -11.73 13.68
CA CYS A 10 13.59 -11.15 12.47
C CYS A 10 13.34 -9.64 12.44
N SER A 11 14.39 -8.88 12.13
CA SER A 11 14.32 -7.44 11.93
C SER A 11 14.88 -7.06 10.56
N VAL A 12 14.30 -6.03 9.94
CA VAL A 12 14.74 -5.54 8.63
C VAL A 12 15.34 -4.16 8.82
N SER A 13 16.61 -3.96 8.48
CA SER A 13 17.22 -2.64 8.53
C SER A 13 17.28 -2.02 7.14
N ILE A 14 16.69 -0.83 6.96
CA ILE A 14 16.69 -0.05 5.71
C ILE A 14 17.41 1.28 5.96
N GLY A 15 18.51 1.54 5.27
CA GLY A 15 19.25 2.81 5.40
C GLY A 15 19.72 3.14 6.82
N GLY A 16 19.97 2.12 7.65
CA GLY A 16 20.36 2.27 9.05
C GLY A 16 19.21 2.38 10.06
N LYS A 17 17.95 2.40 9.60
CA LYS A 17 16.76 2.33 10.47
C LYS A 17 16.23 0.90 10.53
N THR A 18 15.93 0.41 11.72
CA THR A 18 15.35 -0.93 11.92
C THR A 18 13.83 -0.86 11.84
N ILE A 19 13.26 -1.69 10.99
CA ILE A 19 11.83 -1.86 10.72
C ILE A 19 11.42 -3.25 11.21
N ILE A 20 10.30 -3.29 11.91
CA ILE A 20 9.68 -4.52 12.38
C ILE A 20 8.82 -5.08 11.22
N PRO A 21 9.00 -6.35 10.84
CA PRO A 21 8.19 -6.96 9.79
C PRO A 21 6.71 -7.05 10.20
N LEU A 22 5.82 -6.78 9.24
CA LEU A 22 4.36 -6.85 9.34
C LEU A 22 3.84 -8.29 9.41
N ASP A 23 4.49 -9.20 8.67
CA ASP A 23 4.11 -10.61 8.62
C ASP A 23 5.36 -11.46 8.30
N TYR A 24 5.35 -12.70 8.76
CA TYR A 24 6.43 -13.64 8.51
C TYR A 24 5.87 -15.05 8.37
N SER A 25 6.39 -15.77 7.40
CA SER A 25 6.16 -17.21 7.19
C SER A 25 7.49 -17.91 6.96
N ASP A 26 7.48 -19.23 6.80
CA ASP A 26 8.69 -19.98 6.49
C ASP A 26 9.35 -19.55 5.16
N THR A 27 8.61 -18.87 4.27
CA THR A 27 9.07 -18.50 2.92
C THR A 27 8.97 -17.01 2.59
N GLU A 28 8.22 -16.22 3.35
CA GLU A 28 7.92 -14.83 3.03
C GLU A 28 8.06 -13.94 4.27
N LEU A 29 8.62 -12.75 4.08
CA LEU A 29 8.73 -11.71 5.10
C LEU A 29 8.10 -10.43 4.52
N VAL A 30 7.04 -9.94 5.15
CA VAL A 30 6.32 -8.73 4.73
C VAL A 30 6.73 -7.59 5.64
N PHE A 31 7.12 -6.46 5.07
CA PHE A 31 7.49 -5.26 5.82
C PHE A 31 7.21 -4.02 4.97
N MET A 32 7.07 -2.85 5.62
CA MET A 32 6.85 -1.59 4.91
C MET A 32 8.19 -0.97 4.50
N ALA A 33 8.25 -0.50 3.26
CA ALA A 33 9.37 0.27 2.75
C ALA A 33 9.09 1.78 2.86
N PRO A 34 10.13 2.64 2.89
CA PRO A 34 9.96 4.09 2.79
C PRO A 34 9.18 4.47 1.53
N ALA A 35 8.34 5.51 1.64
CA ALA A 35 7.52 5.99 0.53
C ALA A 35 8.31 6.75 -0.54
N ASP A 36 9.55 7.16 -0.22
CA ASP A 36 10.37 7.91 -1.16
C ASP A 36 10.86 6.99 -2.30
N ILE A 37 10.86 7.52 -3.52
CA ILE A 37 11.34 6.82 -4.72
C ILE A 37 12.86 6.67 -4.61
N GLY A 38 13.37 5.44 -4.76
CA GLY A 38 14.82 5.21 -4.67
C GLY A 38 15.26 3.77 -4.51
N ASP A 39 16.59 3.61 -4.54
CA ASP A 39 17.29 2.35 -4.32
C ASP A 39 17.53 2.14 -2.82
N TYR A 40 16.87 1.13 -2.25
CA TYR A 40 17.06 0.78 -0.85
C TYR A 40 17.80 -0.54 -0.72
N THR A 41 18.92 -0.52 -0.01
CA THR A 41 19.55 -1.75 0.51
C THR A 41 18.95 -2.06 1.87
N PHE A 42 18.37 -3.25 2.00
CA PHE A 42 17.86 -3.73 3.28
C PHE A 42 18.60 -4.97 3.73
N THR A 43 18.87 -5.03 5.03
CA THR A 43 19.54 -6.15 5.70
C THR A 43 18.53 -6.86 6.58
N ILE A 44 18.34 -8.16 6.38
CA ILE A 44 17.49 -8.98 7.24
C ILE A 44 18.39 -9.62 8.31
N ASN A 45 18.09 -9.34 9.58
CA ASN A 45 18.75 -9.95 10.73
C ASN A 45 17.77 -10.90 11.42
N CYS A 46 18.09 -12.19 11.47
CA CYS A 46 17.31 -13.19 12.19
C CYS A 46 18.24 -13.95 13.15
N GLY A 47 17.93 -13.97 14.45
CA GLY A 47 18.68 -14.76 15.42
C GLY A 47 20.16 -14.36 15.64
N GLY A 48 20.51 -13.10 15.38
CA GLY A 48 21.87 -12.57 15.62
C GLY A 48 22.85 -12.71 14.45
N GLU A 49 22.43 -13.29 13.32
CA GLU A 49 23.19 -13.29 12.07
C GLU A 49 22.50 -12.44 11.00
N SER A 50 23.26 -11.59 10.29
CA SER A 50 22.76 -10.85 9.12
C SER A 50 22.72 -11.80 7.92
N SER A 51 21.53 -12.21 7.50
CA SER A 51 21.38 -13.33 6.55
C SER A 51 21.16 -12.92 5.10
N ALA A 52 20.80 -11.67 4.78
CA ALA A 52 20.70 -11.23 3.38
C ALA A 52 20.74 -9.71 3.23
N VAL A 53 21.47 -9.23 2.23
CA VAL A 53 21.37 -7.86 1.70
C VAL A 53 20.60 -7.92 0.40
N LEU A 54 19.42 -7.31 0.35
CA LEU A 54 18.55 -7.27 -0.81
C LEU A 54 18.37 -5.82 -1.27
N LYS A 55 18.14 -5.65 -2.58
CA LYS A 55 17.87 -4.33 -3.19
C LYS A 55 16.39 -4.21 -3.49
N LEU A 56 15.74 -3.23 -2.89
CA LEU A 56 14.38 -2.81 -3.21
C LEU A 56 14.45 -1.59 -4.13
N PHE A 57 13.70 -1.63 -5.21
CA PHE A 57 13.47 -0.47 -6.07
C PHE A 57 12.06 0.02 -5.78
N VAL A 58 11.95 1.14 -5.06
CA VAL A 58 10.66 1.82 -4.88
C VAL A 58 10.51 2.76 -6.06
N VAL A 59 9.59 2.41 -6.96
CA VAL A 59 9.31 3.14 -8.20
C VAL A 59 7.92 3.74 -8.11
N ASP A 60 7.69 4.86 -8.79
CA ASP A 60 6.34 5.40 -8.95
C ASP A 60 5.43 4.34 -9.60
N LEU A 61 4.15 4.28 -9.21
CA LEU A 61 3.15 3.38 -9.77
C LEU A 61 3.04 3.52 -11.30
N THR A 62 3.35 4.70 -11.81
CA THR A 62 3.41 5.02 -13.24
C THR A 62 4.56 4.33 -13.99
N GLU A 63 5.56 3.80 -13.27
CA GLU A 63 6.77 3.18 -13.83
C GLU A 63 6.83 1.67 -13.62
N ILE A 64 5.81 1.02 -13.02
CA ILE A 64 5.81 -0.45 -12.88
C ILE A 64 5.89 -1.06 -14.28
N PRO A 65 6.96 -1.77 -14.64
CA PRO A 65 7.10 -2.32 -15.98
C PRO A 65 6.09 -3.46 -16.12
N ILE A 66 4.95 -3.21 -16.74
CA ILE A 66 4.13 -4.30 -17.27
C ILE A 66 4.99 -5.00 -18.30
N TYR A 67 5.04 -6.34 -18.26
CA TYR A 67 5.53 -7.12 -19.39
C TYR A 67 4.55 -6.96 -20.55
N ILE A 68 4.67 -5.84 -21.26
CA ILE A 68 3.92 -5.56 -22.47
C ILE A 68 4.66 -6.28 -23.59
N PRO A 69 3.98 -7.13 -24.38
CA PRO A 69 4.56 -7.68 -25.60
C PRO A 69 5.17 -6.57 -26.45
N GLN A 70 6.41 -6.75 -26.89
CA GLN A 70 7.19 -5.73 -27.61
C GLN A 70 6.39 -5.12 -28.76
N GLU A 71 6.38 -3.79 -28.88
CA GLU A 71 5.73 -3.11 -30.00
C GLU A 71 6.31 -3.64 -31.32
N LYS A 72 5.42 -4.08 -32.21
CA LYS A 72 5.78 -4.63 -33.51
C LYS A 72 5.38 -3.65 -34.59
N ASN A 73 6.24 -3.48 -35.58
CA ASN A 73 5.90 -2.72 -36.78
C ASN A 73 5.26 -3.63 -37.85
N LYS A 74 4.66 -2.99 -38.84
CA LYS A 74 4.03 -3.65 -39.98
C LYS A 74 5.00 -4.58 -40.71
N GLU A 75 6.25 -4.16 -40.89
CA GLU A 75 7.28 -4.90 -41.61
C GLU A 75 7.60 -6.21 -40.89
N THR A 76 7.68 -6.18 -39.56
CA THR A 76 7.90 -7.35 -38.71
C THR A 76 6.78 -8.37 -38.88
N PHE A 77 5.53 -7.93 -38.90
CA PHE A 77 4.40 -8.83 -39.15
C PHE A 77 4.40 -9.42 -40.56
N ARG A 78 4.70 -8.61 -41.58
CA ARG A 78 4.88 -9.10 -42.96
C ARG A 78 5.95 -10.19 -42.99
N ASP A 79 7.09 -9.96 -42.35
CA ASP A 79 8.22 -10.88 -42.38
C ASP A 79 7.94 -12.16 -41.59
N MET A 80 7.18 -12.08 -40.49
CA MET A 80 6.65 -13.23 -39.77
C MET A 80 5.72 -14.07 -40.66
N LEU A 81 4.79 -13.44 -41.37
CA LEU A 81 3.86 -14.12 -42.30
C LEU A 81 4.61 -14.78 -43.46
N LEU A 82 5.59 -14.07 -44.05
CA LEU A 82 6.47 -14.63 -45.06
C LEU A 82 7.29 -15.80 -44.50
N GLY A 83 7.71 -15.72 -43.24
CA GLY A 83 8.43 -16.77 -42.51
C GLY A 83 7.63 -18.07 -42.39
N LEU A 84 6.33 -17.97 -42.12
CA LEU A 84 5.41 -19.10 -41.98
C LEU A 84 5.12 -19.84 -43.30
N MET A 85 5.39 -19.20 -44.45
CA MET A 85 5.20 -19.88 -45.74
C MET A 85 6.18 -21.05 -45.95
N PRO A 86 5.77 -22.10 -46.66
CA PRO A 86 6.64 -23.19 -47.08
C PRO A 86 7.90 -22.67 -47.82
N ARG A 87 8.99 -23.43 -47.73
CA ARG A 87 10.20 -23.16 -48.50
C ARG A 87 10.03 -23.71 -49.93
N GLY A 88 10.50 -23.00 -50.95
CA GLY A 88 10.50 -23.47 -52.34
C GLY A 88 10.45 -22.34 -53.37
N PHE A 89 10.82 -22.64 -54.61
CA PHE A 89 10.89 -21.66 -55.72
C PHE A 89 9.54 -21.02 -56.07
N GLY A 90 8.42 -21.71 -55.83
CA GLY A 90 7.07 -21.15 -56.04
C GLY A 90 6.69 -20.06 -55.03
N TRP A 91 7.42 -19.95 -53.90
CA TRP A 91 7.12 -19.05 -52.80
C TRP A 91 8.20 -17.97 -52.67
N PHE A 92 8.36 -17.15 -53.71
CA PHE A 92 9.35 -16.08 -53.69
C PHE A 92 9.05 -15.07 -52.58
N LYS A 93 9.90 -15.04 -51.53
CA LYS A 93 9.77 -14.21 -50.33
C LYS A 93 10.43 -12.82 -50.43
N GLY A 94 10.88 -12.42 -51.63
CA GLY A 94 11.53 -11.13 -51.81
C GLY A 94 10.58 -9.95 -51.60
N ILE A 95 11.11 -8.81 -51.18
CA ILE A 95 10.33 -7.63 -50.77
C ILE A 95 9.46 -7.02 -51.89
N LEU A 96 9.86 -7.24 -53.15
CA LEU A 96 9.11 -6.81 -54.33
C LEU A 96 8.14 -7.87 -54.87
N GLY A 97 8.12 -9.07 -54.26
CA GLY A 97 7.26 -10.18 -54.68
C GLY A 97 5.78 -9.92 -54.45
N ASN A 98 4.93 -10.52 -55.27
CA ASN A 98 3.47 -10.41 -55.13
C ASN A 98 2.99 -10.90 -53.74
N TRP A 99 3.63 -11.94 -53.19
CA TRP A 99 3.36 -12.42 -51.84
C TRP A 99 3.69 -11.37 -50.77
N ALA A 100 4.84 -10.69 -50.88
CA ALA A 100 5.21 -9.64 -49.93
C ALA A 100 4.21 -8.47 -49.97
N LYS A 101 3.68 -8.12 -51.14
CA LYS A 101 2.62 -7.10 -51.29
C LYS A 101 1.29 -7.56 -50.65
N LEU A 102 0.89 -8.81 -50.88
CA LEU A 102 -0.30 -9.39 -50.28
C LEU A 102 -0.20 -9.41 -48.75
N PHE A 103 0.88 -9.95 -48.19
CA PHE A 103 1.09 -10.01 -46.74
C PHE A 103 1.33 -8.64 -46.12
N SER A 104 1.82 -7.65 -46.86
CA SER A 104 1.87 -6.26 -46.41
C SER A 104 0.47 -5.70 -46.14
N GLY A 105 -0.53 -6.09 -46.94
CA GLY A 105 -1.94 -5.76 -46.68
C GLY A 105 -2.47 -6.42 -45.41
N PHE A 106 -2.25 -7.73 -45.27
CA PHE A 106 -2.64 -8.47 -44.06
C PHE A 106 -1.94 -7.96 -42.80
N ALA A 107 -0.66 -7.61 -42.90
CA ALA A 107 0.14 -7.10 -41.78
C ALA A 107 -0.44 -5.83 -41.15
N VAL A 108 -1.12 -4.98 -41.93
CA VAL A 108 -1.82 -3.80 -41.38
C VAL A 108 -2.96 -4.22 -40.45
N VAL A 109 -3.75 -5.22 -40.86
CA VAL A 109 -4.86 -5.73 -40.03
C VAL A 109 -4.33 -6.41 -38.78
N PHE A 110 -3.28 -7.21 -38.90
CA PHE A 110 -2.64 -7.83 -37.73
C PHE A 110 -2.04 -6.82 -36.77
N LEU A 111 -1.41 -5.75 -37.29
CA LEU A 111 -0.89 -4.66 -36.48
C LEU A 111 -2.02 -3.97 -35.71
N TYR A 112 -3.12 -3.65 -36.38
CA TYR A 112 -4.28 -3.03 -35.74
C TYR A 112 -4.88 -3.91 -34.63
N ILE A 113 -5.07 -5.21 -34.90
CA ILE A 113 -5.54 -6.17 -33.88
C ILE A 113 -4.54 -6.23 -32.72
N TYR A 114 -3.24 -6.24 -33.01
CA TYR A 114 -2.20 -6.28 -32.00
C TYR A 114 -2.22 -5.04 -31.10
N GLU A 115 -2.36 -3.84 -31.66
CA GLU A 115 -2.50 -2.59 -30.91
C GLU A 115 -3.74 -2.60 -30.01
N LEU A 116 -4.88 -3.12 -30.50
CA LEU A 116 -6.07 -3.31 -29.67
C LEU A 116 -5.81 -4.28 -28.51
N PHE A 117 -5.10 -5.39 -28.76
CA PHE A 117 -4.69 -6.30 -27.69
C PHE A 117 -3.78 -5.63 -26.67
N LEU A 118 -2.78 -4.85 -27.11
CA LEU A 118 -1.89 -4.10 -26.22
C LEU A 118 -2.67 -3.10 -25.36
N SER A 119 -3.63 -2.39 -25.97
CA SER A 119 -4.54 -1.50 -25.24
C SER A 119 -5.33 -2.29 -24.19
N LEU A 120 -5.91 -3.44 -24.55
CA LEU A 120 -6.66 -4.27 -23.62
C LEU A 120 -5.78 -4.76 -22.45
N PHE A 121 -4.53 -5.15 -22.71
CA PHE A 121 -3.59 -5.54 -21.65
C PHE A 121 -3.23 -4.39 -20.71
N ARG A 122 -3.08 -3.16 -21.23
CA ARG A 122 -2.85 -1.97 -20.41
C ARG A 122 -4.08 -1.66 -19.54
N GLU A 123 -5.26 -1.71 -20.15
CA GLU A 123 -6.53 -1.41 -19.47
C GLU A 123 -6.92 -2.46 -18.42
N GLY A 124 -6.57 -3.73 -18.66
CA GLY A 124 -6.78 -4.83 -17.72
C GLY A 124 -5.81 -4.83 -16.54
N SER A 125 -4.85 -3.91 -16.47
CA SER A 125 -3.97 -3.75 -15.31
C SER A 125 -4.41 -2.55 -14.46
N ALA A 126 -4.66 -2.78 -13.17
CA ALA A 126 -5.02 -1.73 -12.21
C ALA A 126 -4.00 -0.58 -12.15
N SER A 127 -2.71 -0.87 -12.40
CA SER A 127 -1.64 0.13 -12.37
C SER A 127 -1.53 1.00 -13.62
N HIS A 128 -2.15 0.62 -14.74
CA HIS A 128 -1.99 1.30 -16.04
C HIS A 128 -3.32 1.63 -16.72
N THR A 129 -4.44 1.27 -16.09
CA THR A 129 -5.77 1.50 -16.63
C THR A 129 -6.06 2.99 -16.85
N SER A 130 -6.77 3.28 -17.93
CA SER A 130 -7.45 4.56 -18.16
C SER A 130 -8.98 4.41 -18.10
N SER A 131 -9.47 3.17 -18.09
CA SER A 131 -10.88 2.78 -18.01
C SER A 131 -11.33 2.70 -16.54
N PHE A 132 -11.22 3.81 -15.83
CA PHE A 132 -11.48 3.89 -14.39
C PHE A 132 -12.90 3.46 -14.00
N ASP A 133 -13.90 3.81 -14.80
CA ASP A 133 -15.31 3.58 -14.45
C ASP A 133 -15.66 2.09 -14.30
N LEU A 134 -15.06 1.22 -15.12
CA LEU A 134 -15.27 -0.23 -15.06
C LEU A 134 -14.65 -0.83 -13.78
N TRP A 135 -13.42 -0.43 -13.49
CA TRP A 135 -12.70 -0.84 -12.28
C TRP A 135 -13.39 -0.36 -11.02
N GLU A 136 -13.85 0.89 -11.01
CA GLU A 136 -14.56 1.46 -9.86
C GLU A 136 -15.88 0.73 -9.61
N GLN A 137 -16.62 0.38 -10.66
CA GLN A 137 -17.83 -0.42 -10.53
C GLN A 137 -17.55 -1.81 -9.95
N GLU A 138 -16.52 -2.49 -10.43
CA GLU A 138 -16.15 -3.84 -9.99
C GLU A 138 -15.65 -3.86 -8.54
N LEU A 139 -14.89 -2.83 -8.13
CA LEU A 139 -14.30 -2.72 -6.79
C LEU A 139 -15.20 -1.98 -5.77
N GLY A 140 -16.37 -1.48 -6.20
CA GLY A 140 -17.29 -0.74 -5.35
C GLY A 140 -16.75 0.62 -4.90
N LEU A 141 -16.07 1.32 -5.80
CA LEU A 141 -15.59 2.70 -5.64
C LEU A 141 -16.53 3.69 -6.36
N PRO A 142 -16.59 4.96 -5.93
CA PRO A 142 -15.99 5.53 -4.72
C PRO A 142 -16.75 5.08 -3.46
N ARG A 143 -16.02 4.85 -2.37
CA ARG A 143 -16.64 4.62 -1.04
C ARG A 143 -17.05 5.96 -0.42
N ASN A 144 -17.98 5.91 0.53
CA ASN A 144 -18.40 7.10 1.28
C ASN A 144 -17.18 7.81 1.87
N GLY A 145 -17.07 9.12 1.59
CA GLY A 145 -15.97 9.97 2.05
C GLY A 145 -14.74 10.02 1.12
N LEU A 146 -14.70 9.24 0.02
CA LEU A 146 -13.63 9.33 -0.97
C LEU A 146 -14.05 10.23 -2.14
N THR A 147 -13.29 11.30 -2.35
CA THR A 147 -13.40 12.17 -3.54
C THR A 147 -12.09 12.15 -4.29
N PHE A 148 -12.13 11.84 -5.58
CA PHE A 148 -10.95 11.84 -6.43
C PHE A 148 -10.76 13.19 -7.11
N THR A 149 -9.57 13.78 -6.96
CA THR A 149 -9.19 15.07 -7.58
C THR A 149 -8.46 14.89 -8.90
N SER A 150 -7.77 13.76 -9.08
CA SER A 150 -6.97 13.47 -10.27
C SER A 150 -7.13 12.04 -10.77
N ALA A 151 -6.79 11.81 -12.04
CA ALA A 151 -6.73 10.46 -12.62
C ALA A 151 -5.65 9.58 -11.96
N ALA A 152 -4.60 10.18 -11.42
CA ALA A 152 -3.57 9.46 -10.66
C ALA A 152 -4.14 8.97 -9.32
N ASP A 153 -4.95 9.79 -8.65
CA ASP A 153 -5.61 9.43 -7.37
C ASP A 153 -6.58 8.26 -7.56
N ARG A 154 -7.34 8.27 -8.66
CA ARG A 154 -8.23 7.15 -9.03
C ARG A 154 -7.43 5.87 -9.22
N ARG A 155 -6.32 5.96 -9.96
CA ARG A 155 -5.48 4.80 -10.29
C ARG A 155 -4.80 4.21 -9.06
N SER A 156 -4.28 5.05 -8.17
CA SER A 156 -3.65 4.59 -6.93
C SER A 156 -4.66 3.92 -6.02
N GLU A 157 -5.90 4.42 -5.96
CA GLU A 157 -6.97 3.80 -5.17
C GLU A 157 -7.40 2.44 -5.75
N ILE A 158 -7.64 2.36 -7.05
CA ILE A 158 -7.96 1.09 -7.74
C ILE A 158 -6.85 0.08 -7.49
N TYR A 159 -5.58 0.47 -7.67
CA TYR A 159 -4.44 -0.39 -7.41
C TYR A 159 -4.36 -0.83 -5.95
N ARG A 160 -4.60 0.08 -4.99
CA ARG A 160 -4.62 -0.24 -3.55
C ARG A 160 -5.66 -1.30 -3.20
N VAL A 161 -6.88 -1.16 -3.74
CA VAL A 161 -7.97 -2.10 -3.48
C VAL A 161 -7.74 -3.43 -4.19
N GLU A 162 -7.21 -3.44 -5.41
CA GLU A 162 -6.90 -4.67 -6.16
C GLU A 162 -5.70 -5.45 -5.57
N CYS A 163 -4.64 -4.75 -5.17
CA CYS A 163 -3.47 -5.34 -4.52
C CYS A 163 -3.69 -5.71 -3.06
N ARG A 164 -4.90 -5.53 -2.54
CA ARG A 164 -5.31 -5.99 -1.23
C ARG A 164 -5.25 -7.52 -1.15
N LYS A 165 -4.10 -8.05 -0.78
CA LYS A 165 -3.93 -9.44 -0.36
C LYS A 165 -4.06 -9.52 1.15
N GLY A 166 -5.08 -10.22 1.65
CA GLY A 166 -5.17 -10.58 3.07
C GLY A 166 -6.58 -10.62 3.63
N GLY A 167 -6.84 -11.60 4.49
CA GLY A 167 -7.95 -11.56 5.44
C GLY A 167 -7.75 -10.40 6.43
N ALA A 168 -8.79 -10.09 7.20
CA ALA A 168 -8.72 -9.02 8.19
C ALA A 168 -7.87 -9.44 9.41
N THR A 169 -6.55 -9.48 9.24
CA THR A 169 -5.58 -9.65 10.33
C THR A 169 -5.26 -8.29 10.95
N ILE A 170 -4.85 -8.30 12.23
CA ILE A 170 -4.47 -7.09 12.97
C ILE A 170 -3.38 -6.27 12.24
N PRO A 171 -2.23 -6.86 11.82
CA PRO A 171 -1.17 -6.08 11.15
C PRO A 171 -1.63 -5.47 9.83
N TYR A 172 -2.56 -6.14 9.14
CA TYR A 172 -3.13 -5.63 7.90
C TYR A 172 -3.96 -4.36 8.14
N LEU A 173 -4.78 -4.32 9.19
CA LEU A 173 -5.54 -3.11 9.55
C LEU A 173 -4.61 -1.96 9.95
N GLU A 174 -3.56 -2.25 10.71
CA GLU A 174 -2.56 -1.25 11.11
C GLU A 174 -1.80 -0.67 9.90
N SER A 175 -1.52 -1.53 8.91
CA SER A 175 -0.88 -1.10 7.65
C SER A 175 -1.76 -0.13 6.86
N ILE A 176 -3.09 -0.33 6.87
CA ILE A 176 -4.02 0.58 6.20
C ILE A 176 -3.99 1.95 6.88
N ALA A 177 -4.04 2.00 8.22
CA ALA A 177 -3.95 3.27 8.93
C ALA A 177 -2.64 4.01 8.66
N THR A 178 -1.53 3.27 8.53
CA THR A 178 -0.22 3.83 8.16
C THR A 178 -0.25 4.47 6.77
N LEU A 179 -1.01 3.94 5.81
CA LEU A 179 -1.18 4.58 4.48
C LEU A 179 -1.89 5.94 4.57
N PHE A 180 -2.71 6.15 5.61
CA PHE A 180 -3.34 7.45 5.88
C PHE A 180 -2.43 8.36 6.73
N GLY A 181 -1.19 7.96 7.01
CA GLY A 181 -0.21 8.75 7.78
C GLY A 181 -0.44 8.71 9.29
N VAL A 182 -1.30 7.82 9.78
CA VAL A 182 -1.64 7.72 11.21
C VAL A 182 -1.05 6.44 11.79
N GLU A 183 -0.29 6.57 12.88
CA GLU A 183 0.16 5.42 13.64
C GLU A 183 -1.02 4.81 14.40
N SER A 184 -1.22 3.50 14.29
CA SER A 184 -2.34 2.81 14.93
C SER A 184 -1.93 1.48 15.53
N LYS A 185 -2.65 1.08 16.59
CA LYS A 185 -2.61 -0.27 17.15
C LYS A 185 -4.01 -0.86 17.23
N VAL A 186 -4.17 -2.10 16.79
CA VAL A 186 -5.47 -2.78 16.83
C VAL A 186 -5.45 -3.91 17.86
N TYR A 187 -6.40 -3.86 18.79
CA TYR A 187 -6.54 -4.84 19.87
C TYR A 187 -7.84 -5.64 19.71
N GLU A 188 -7.76 -6.93 20.06
CA GLU A 188 -8.93 -7.81 20.14
C GLU A 188 -9.33 -7.96 21.61
N TYR A 189 -10.62 -7.82 21.93
CA TYR A 189 -11.09 -7.85 23.32
C TYR A 189 -10.73 -9.15 24.06
N TRP A 190 -10.72 -10.29 23.36
CA TRP A 190 -10.40 -11.58 23.97
C TRP A 190 -8.91 -11.74 24.33
N LYS A 191 -8.01 -10.98 23.69
CA LYS A 191 -6.58 -10.97 24.01
C LYS A 191 -6.24 -9.90 25.03
N ASP A 192 -6.73 -8.67 24.78
CA ASP A 192 -6.32 -7.47 25.51
C ASP A 192 -7.55 -6.68 26.01
N PRO A 193 -8.30 -7.21 26.99
CA PRO A 193 -9.52 -6.57 27.48
C PRO A 193 -9.27 -5.20 28.14
N ASP A 194 -8.06 -4.96 28.65
CA ASP A 194 -7.66 -3.70 29.29
C ASP A 194 -7.54 -2.54 28.29
N SER A 195 -7.39 -2.84 26.99
CA SER A 195 -7.31 -1.84 25.91
C SER A 195 -8.68 -1.30 25.48
N PHE A 196 -9.74 -1.64 26.21
CA PHE A 196 -11.12 -1.26 25.91
C PHE A 196 -11.72 -0.39 27.02
N PRO A 197 -12.67 0.50 26.68
CA PRO A 197 -13.44 1.22 27.68
C PRO A 197 -14.20 0.27 28.62
N ALA A 198 -14.32 0.65 29.89
CA ALA A 198 -14.96 -0.18 30.92
C ALA A 198 -16.41 -0.62 30.58
N TRP A 199 -17.13 0.15 29.76
CA TRP A 199 -18.48 -0.20 29.34
C TRP A 199 -18.54 -1.41 28.38
N VAL A 200 -17.45 -1.69 27.63
CA VAL A 200 -17.38 -2.84 26.74
C VAL A 200 -17.40 -4.14 27.55
N ALA A 201 -16.73 -4.15 28.70
CA ALA A 201 -16.75 -5.29 29.61
C ALA A 201 -18.14 -5.59 30.18
N ALA A 202 -19.01 -4.58 30.29
CA ALA A 202 -20.39 -4.75 30.74
C ALA A 202 -21.28 -5.48 29.72
N LEU A 203 -20.82 -5.67 28.47
CA LEU A 203 -21.53 -6.41 27.41
C LEU A 203 -21.38 -7.93 27.53
N GLY A 204 -20.56 -8.43 28.46
CA GLY A 204 -20.40 -9.87 28.68
C GLY A 204 -19.80 -10.59 27.48
N THR A 205 -20.49 -11.61 26.95
CA THR A 205 -19.98 -12.44 25.83
C THR A 205 -19.90 -11.68 24.51
N ASP A 206 -20.74 -10.65 24.33
CA ASP A 206 -20.77 -9.86 23.10
C ASP A 206 -19.50 -9.01 22.97
N ALA A 207 -18.84 -8.71 24.09
CA ALA A 207 -17.56 -8.01 24.13
C ALA A 207 -16.48 -8.71 23.28
N LEU A 208 -16.55 -10.05 23.14
CA LEU A 208 -15.59 -10.83 22.33
C LEU A 208 -15.60 -10.47 20.84
N MET A 209 -16.67 -9.85 20.34
CA MET A 209 -16.79 -9.40 18.96
C MET A 209 -16.21 -7.99 18.74
N TYR A 210 -15.76 -7.31 19.79
CA TYR A 210 -15.25 -5.95 19.71
C TYR A 210 -13.74 -5.89 19.49
N TRP A 211 -13.36 -5.05 18.54
CA TRP A 211 -11.97 -4.71 18.24
C TRP A 211 -11.79 -3.22 18.53
N SER A 212 -10.67 -2.88 19.17
CA SER A 212 -10.32 -1.50 19.49
C SER A 212 -9.21 -1.05 18.54
N VAL A 213 -9.45 0.03 17.81
CA VAL A 213 -8.45 0.68 16.96
C VAL A 213 -7.97 1.92 17.70
N MET A 214 -6.79 1.83 18.28
CA MET A 214 -6.15 2.91 18.99
C MET A 214 -5.32 3.73 18.00
N LEU A 215 -5.78 4.94 17.70
CA LEU A 215 -5.17 5.88 16.77
C LEU A 215 -4.34 6.89 17.55
N THR A 216 -3.06 6.99 17.19
CA THR A 216 -2.13 7.98 17.74
C THR A 216 -2.17 9.21 16.84
N VAL A 217 -2.79 10.29 17.31
CA VAL A 217 -2.98 11.52 16.54
C VAL A 217 -2.25 12.68 17.20
N PRO A 218 -1.50 13.51 16.44
CA PRO A 218 -0.85 14.68 17.01
C PRO A 218 -1.90 15.70 17.46
N ALA A 219 -1.66 16.35 18.60
CA ALA A 219 -2.60 17.33 19.15
C ALA A 219 -2.89 18.52 18.22
N SER A 220 -2.03 18.77 17.22
CA SER A 220 -2.24 19.79 16.18
C SER A 220 -3.39 19.48 15.23
N GLU A 221 -3.78 18.21 15.08
CA GLU A 221 -4.93 17.79 14.25
C GLU A 221 -6.26 17.82 15.02
N MET A 222 -6.22 18.11 16.33
CA MET A 222 -7.42 18.34 17.12
C MET A 222 -8.04 19.69 16.75
N THR A 223 -9.29 19.66 16.32
CA THR A 223 -10.09 20.88 16.26
C THR A 223 -10.76 21.10 17.62
N VAL A 224 -10.53 22.27 18.20
CA VAL A 224 -11.07 22.67 19.50
C VAL A 224 -12.14 23.72 19.29
N PHE A 225 -13.26 23.55 19.99
CA PHE A 225 -14.33 24.53 20.06
C PHE A 225 -13.80 25.88 20.54
N ASN A 226 -14.14 26.95 19.81
CA ASN A 226 -13.73 28.31 20.13
C ASN A 226 -14.90 29.29 20.03
N CYS A 227 -14.69 30.56 20.34
CA CYS A 227 -15.76 31.57 20.34
C CYS A 227 -16.38 31.84 18.95
N ASN A 228 -15.80 31.30 17.88
CA ASN A 228 -16.34 31.38 16.51
C ASN A 228 -17.02 30.07 16.06
N SER A 229 -17.03 29.02 16.89
CA SER A 229 -17.75 27.77 16.63
C SER A 229 -19.25 27.96 16.81
N GLU A 230 -20.05 27.17 16.08
CA GLU A 230 -21.51 27.17 16.26
C GLU A 230 -21.87 26.54 17.61
N CYS A 231 -23.01 26.92 18.20
CA CYS A 231 -23.39 26.38 19.53
C CYS A 231 -23.63 24.87 19.53
N ASP A 232 -23.83 24.26 18.36
CA ASP A 232 -24.06 22.82 18.17
C ASP A 232 -22.79 22.05 17.78
N ASP A 233 -21.64 22.73 17.65
CA ASP A 233 -20.36 22.07 17.34
C ASP A 233 -19.82 21.24 18.51
N TYR A 234 -19.10 20.17 18.18
CA TYR A 234 -18.43 19.34 19.18
C TYR A 234 -17.35 20.14 19.93
N LEU A 235 -17.27 19.93 21.26
CA LEU A 235 -16.26 20.58 22.09
C LEU A 235 -14.82 20.30 21.64
N ARG A 236 -14.58 19.08 21.13
CA ARG A 236 -13.34 18.64 20.49
C ARG A 236 -13.66 17.54 19.49
N TYR A 237 -13.01 17.55 18.33
CA TYR A 237 -13.08 16.44 17.39
C TYR A 237 -11.74 16.20 16.70
N TRP A 238 -11.53 14.93 16.34
CA TRP A 238 -10.31 14.29 15.81
C TRP A 238 -10.67 13.35 14.65
N TRP A 239 -11.85 13.55 14.09
CA TRP A 239 -12.54 12.65 13.19
C TRP A 239 -11.81 12.57 11.84
N ASN A 240 -11.38 11.37 11.46
CA ASN A 240 -10.82 11.06 10.14
C ASN A 240 -11.79 10.12 9.42
N GLU A 241 -12.82 10.70 8.78
CA GLU A 241 -13.89 9.95 8.11
C GLU A 241 -13.36 8.97 7.06
N PRO A 242 -12.40 9.35 6.19
CA PRO A 242 -11.88 8.44 5.17
C PRO A 242 -11.21 7.20 5.79
N LEU A 243 -10.45 7.37 6.88
CA LEU A 243 -9.77 6.27 7.57
C LEU A 243 -10.78 5.32 8.23
N GLU A 244 -11.72 5.85 9.01
CA GLU A 244 -12.71 5.03 9.70
C GLU A 244 -13.59 4.26 8.70
N SER A 245 -14.04 4.94 7.63
CA SER A 245 -14.81 4.34 6.53
C SER A 245 -14.04 3.20 5.86
N ALA A 246 -12.75 3.41 5.59
CA ALA A 246 -11.89 2.37 5.03
C ALA A 246 -11.78 1.15 5.97
N LEU A 247 -11.53 1.35 7.27
CA LEU A 247 -11.40 0.26 8.24
C LEU A 247 -12.73 -0.48 8.46
N LEU A 248 -13.85 0.24 8.52
CA LEU A 248 -15.20 -0.34 8.67
C LEU A 248 -15.63 -1.15 7.44
N ALA A 249 -15.21 -0.77 6.24
CA ALA A 249 -15.46 -1.55 5.02
C ALA A 249 -14.64 -2.86 4.97
N ILE A 250 -13.57 -2.93 5.77
CA ILE A 250 -12.54 -3.95 5.69
C ILE A 250 -12.67 -4.98 6.82
N LYS A 251 -13.18 -4.56 7.98
CA LYS A 251 -13.36 -5.41 9.15
C LYS A 251 -14.17 -6.67 8.83
N PRO A 252 -13.95 -7.79 9.55
CA PRO A 252 -14.83 -8.94 9.48
C PRO A 252 -16.29 -8.54 9.72
N SER A 253 -17.23 -9.17 9.00
CA SER A 253 -18.66 -8.85 9.15
C SER A 253 -19.19 -9.12 10.57
N HIS A 254 -18.55 -10.02 11.31
CA HIS A 254 -18.93 -10.43 12.66
C HIS A 254 -18.20 -9.66 13.77
N THR A 255 -17.42 -8.63 13.45
CA THR A 255 -16.75 -7.80 14.46
C THR A 255 -17.27 -6.38 14.44
N MET A 256 -17.21 -5.71 15.59
CA MET A 256 -17.46 -4.27 15.73
C MET A 256 -16.15 -3.57 16.06
N MET A 257 -15.88 -2.43 15.41
CA MET A 257 -14.70 -1.63 15.70
C MET A 257 -15.08 -0.42 16.56
N ILE A 258 -14.24 -0.14 17.56
CA ILE A 258 -14.28 1.07 18.37
C ILE A 258 -13.01 1.86 18.05
N PHE A 259 -13.16 3.11 17.65
CA PHE A 259 -12.03 4.01 17.43
C PHE A 259 -11.72 4.77 18.72
N ILE A 260 -10.47 4.67 19.18
CA ILE A 260 -9.97 5.36 20.37
C ILE A 260 -8.84 6.28 19.93
N TYR A 261 -8.99 7.58 20.16
CA TYR A 261 -8.01 8.59 19.80
C TYR A 261 -7.11 8.92 21.00
N ASN A 262 -5.82 8.62 20.87
CA ASN A 262 -4.80 9.00 21.84
C ASN A 262 -4.00 10.21 21.32
N LEU A 263 -3.94 11.24 22.16
CA LEU A 263 -3.13 12.42 21.88
C LEU A 263 -1.68 12.18 22.24
N VAL A 264 -0.80 12.47 21.30
CA VAL A 264 0.60 12.72 21.61
C VAL A 264 0.80 14.23 21.67
N ASN A 265 0.96 14.74 22.90
CA ASN A 265 1.49 16.07 23.10
C ASN A 265 2.99 15.98 22.82
N ASN A 266 3.45 16.46 21.66
CA ASN A 266 4.87 16.75 21.46
C ASN A 266 5.28 17.92 22.37
N VAL A 267 5.42 17.67 23.68
CA VAL A 267 6.05 18.61 24.63
C VAL A 267 7.52 18.27 24.66
N TYR A 268 8.32 18.99 23.86
CA TYR A 268 9.74 19.09 24.12
C TYR A 268 9.93 20.07 25.29
N ASN A 269 10.31 19.58 26.46
CA ASN A 269 10.83 20.45 27.51
C ASN A 269 12.23 20.93 27.09
N VAL A 270 12.33 22.14 26.56
CA VAL A 270 13.62 22.78 26.30
C VAL A 270 14.09 23.43 27.60
N VAL A 271 15.13 22.87 28.23
CA VAL A 271 15.84 23.54 29.31
C VAL A 271 17.01 24.30 28.69
N ALA A 272 16.93 25.62 28.70
CA ALA A 272 18.04 26.50 28.29
C ALA A 272 19.06 26.61 29.43
N SER A 273 20.30 26.21 29.18
CA SER A 273 21.44 26.48 30.05
C SER A 273 22.03 27.86 29.74
N SER A 274 22.62 28.52 30.75
CA SER A 274 23.18 29.88 30.66
C SER A 274 24.40 30.02 29.74
N ASP A 275 24.85 28.93 29.11
CA ASP A 275 25.94 28.87 28.14
C ASP A 275 25.46 28.70 26.68
N GLY A 276 24.14 28.66 26.43
CA GLY A 276 23.57 28.76 25.08
C GLY A 276 23.61 27.48 24.25
N SER A 277 23.87 26.31 24.85
CA SER A 277 23.72 25.01 24.16
C SER A 277 22.30 24.46 24.31
N VAL A 278 21.72 23.97 23.21
CA VAL A 278 20.39 23.33 23.16
C VAL A 278 20.61 21.84 22.89
N VAL A 279 20.18 20.98 23.81
CA VAL A 279 20.20 19.53 23.63
C VAL A 279 18.76 19.04 23.70
N ALA A 280 18.27 18.45 22.60
CA ALA A 280 17.01 17.73 22.57
C ALA A 280 17.27 16.28 23.00
N GLY A 281 16.68 15.86 24.12
CA GLY A 281 16.79 14.49 24.62
C GLY A 281 15.46 13.76 24.50
N ASP A 282 15.48 12.61 23.81
CA ASP A 282 14.40 11.62 23.83
C ASP A 282 14.40 10.85 25.15
N SER A 283 13.19 10.68 25.71
CA SER A 283 12.79 9.69 26.71
C SER A 283 13.24 9.83 28.18
N GLY A 284 12.25 9.74 29.07
CA GLY A 284 12.37 9.04 30.36
C GLY A 284 12.89 9.84 31.55
N GLU A 285 12.15 9.80 32.65
CA GLU A 285 12.40 10.50 33.91
C GLU A 285 13.78 10.18 34.54
N VAL A 286 14.45 11.22 35.02
CA VAL A 286 15.62 11.14 35.91
C VAL A 286 15.13 11.27 37.36
N TYR A 287 15.36 10.26 38.19
CA TYR A 287 15.28 10.41 39.64
C TYR A 287 16.69 10.59 40.21
N ILE A 288 16.92 11.74 40.84
CA ILE A 288 18.12 12.04 41.61
C ILE A 288 17.85 11.67 43.07
N TYR A 289 18.71 10.85 43.66
CA TYR A 289 18.90 10.84 45.10
C TYR A 289 20.39 11.03 45.41
N GLY A 290 20.69 12.13 46.11
CA GLY A 290 21.94 12.38 46.86
C GLY A 290 23.19 12.59 46.03
#